data_AF-A0A2H0S7K6-F1
#
_entry.id   AF-A0A2H0S7K6-F1
#
_cell.length_a   1.000
_cell.length_b   1.000
_cell.length_c   1.000
_cell.angle_alpha   90.00
_cell.angle_beta   90.00
_cell.angle_gamma   90.00
#
_symmetry.space_group_name_H-M   'P 1'
#
loop_
_entity.id
_entity.type
_entity.pdbx_description
1 polymer ?
#
loop_
_entity_poly.entity_id
_entity_poly.type
_entity_poly.pdbx_seq_one_letter_code
_entity_poly.pdbx_strand_id
1 'polypeptide(L)'
;MQVKKPKMEELNNLRNKINKIDQKLIKTLKEREALVREISKIKKDQNIRIINRKREKEVIEKCENLYQKNIMKKVISESVKIQKASLT
;
A
#
# COMPACT_ATOMS: atom_id res chain seq x y z
N MET A 1 -45.87 11.89 -11.51
CA MET A 1 -44.83 11.02 -10.93
C MET A 1 -43.48 11.48 -11.46
N GLN A 2 -42.58 12.02 -10.62
CA GLN A 2 -41.23 12.39 -11.07
C GLN A 2 -40.23 11.36 -10.55
N VAL A 3 -39.62 10.65 -11.49
CA VAL A 3 -38.62 9.59 -11.27
C VAL A 3 -37.29 10.24 -10.87
N LYS A 4 -37.04 10.40 -9.56
CA LYS A 4 -35.69 10.69 -9.03
C LYS A 4 -34.85 9.40 -9.02
N LYS A 5 -34.38 8.95 -10.18
CA LYS A 5 -33.45 7.81 -10.32
C LYS A 5 -32.00 8.08 -10.81
N PRO A 6 -31.49 9.32 -11.05
CA PRO A 6 -30.13 9.49 -11.59
C PRO A 6 -29.01 9.32 -10.55
N LYS A 7 -29.22 9.73 -9.29
CA LYS A 7 -28.15 9.76 -8.27
C LYS A 7 -27.58 8.38 -7.90
N MET A 8 -28.41 7.34 -7.93
CA MET A 8 -27.98 6.00 -7.52
C MET A 8 -27.15 5.31 -8.62
N GLU A 9 -27.50 5.55 -9.89
CA GLU A 9 -26.75 5.03 -11.02
C GLU A 9 -25.36 5.70 -11.13
N GLU A 10 -25.30 7.03 -10.97
CA GLU A 10 -24.04 7.78 -10.89
C GLU A 10 -23.14 7.28 -9.74
N LEU A 11 -23.72 7.06 -8.56
CA LEU A 11 -23.00 6.51 -7.40
C LEU A 11 -22.45 5.11 -7.70
N ASN A 12 -23.26 4.24 -8.29
CA ASN A 12 -22.84 2.88 -8.64
C ASN A 12 -21.73 2.90 -9.70
N ASN A 13 -21.81 3.81 -10.67
CA ASN A 13 -20.77 4.00 -11.68
C ASN A 13 -19.44 4.44 -11.05
N LEU A 14 -19.47 5.37 -10.09
CA LEU A 14 -18.29 5.78 -9.35
C LEU A 14 -17.70 4.63 -8.52
N ARG A 15 -18.53 3.87 -7.81
CA ARG A 15 -18.09 2.69 -7.05
C ARG A 15 -17.47 1.62 -7.95
N ASN A 16 -18.02 1.40 -9.15
CA ASN A 16 -17.44 0.47 -10.12
C ASN A 16 -16.08 0.93 -10.62
N LYS A 17 -15.87 2.25 -10.78
CA LYS A 17 -14.54 2.80 -11.09
C LYS A 17 -13.55 2.58 -9.94
N ILE A 18 -13.99 2.79 -8.69
CA ILE A 18 -13.19 2.50 -7.49
C ILE A 18 -12.80 1.02 -7.43
N ASN A 19 -13.75 0.09 -7.61
CA ASN A 19 -13.47 -1.35 -7.58
C ASN A 19 -12.36 -1.75 -8.57
N LYS A 20 -12.37 -1.17 -9.79
CA LYS A 20 -11.32 -1.41 -10.79
C LYS A 20 -9.96 -0.86 -10.36
N ILE A 21 -9.93 0.26 -9.65
CA ILE A 21 -8.70 0.83 -9.08
C ILE A 21 -8.21 -0.05 -7.93
N ASP A 22 -9.09 -0.48 -7.03
CA ASP A 22 -8.75 -1.33 -5.88
C ASP A 22 -8.14 -2.66 -6.31
N GLN A 23 -8.66 -3.27 -7.37
CA GLN A 23 -8.06 -4.48 -7.98
C GLN A 23 -6.61 -4.23 -8.41
N LYS A 24 -6.33 -3.08 -9.01
CA LYS A 24 -4.96 -2.69 -9.40
C LYS A 24 -4.09 -2.43 -8.17
N LEU A 25 -4.62 -1.73 -7.16
CA LEU A 25 -3.91 -1.48 -5.90
C LEU A 25 -3.51 -2.78 -5.20
N ILE A 26 -4.41 -3.75 -5.10
CA ILE A 26 -4.10 -5.05 -4.49
C ILE A 26 -3.03 -5.80 -5.29
N LYS A 27 -3.09 -5.77 -6.63
CA LYS A 27 -2.05 -6.38 -7.47
C LYS A 27 -0.68 -5.72 -7.23
N THR A 28 -0.59 -4.39 -7.27
CA THR A 28 0.65 -3.65 -7.00
C THR A 28 1.18 -3.91 -5.59
N LEU A 29 0.31 -3.99 -4.58
CA LEU A 29 0.72 -4.28 -3.21
C LEU A 29 1.27 -5.71 -3.06
N LYS A 30 0.72 -6.70 -3.77
CA LYS A 30 1.25 -8.07 -3.81
C LYS A 30 2.64 -8.13 -4.45
N GLU A 31 2.84 -7.45 -5.57
CA GLU A 31 4.14 -7.34 -6.22
C GLU A 31 5.16 -6.68 -5.26
N ARG A 32 4.74 -5.62 -4.57
CA ARG A 32 5.58 -4.96 -3.56
C ARG A 32 5.87 -5.87 -2.36
N GLU A 33 4.92 -6.69 -1.90
CA GLU A 33 5.14 -7.67 -0.85
C GLU A 33 6.23 -8.68 -1.22
N ALA A 34 6.22 -9.21 -2.45
CA ALA A 34 7.23 -10.15 -2.92
C ALA A 34 8.64 -9.55 -2.82
N LEU A 35 8.82 -8.30 -3.27
CA LEU A 35 10.08 -7.57 -3.14
C LEU A 35 10.49 -7.35 -1.68
N VAL A 36 9.53 -7.06 -0.78
CA VAL A 36 9.80 -6.93 0.66
C VAL A 36 10.31 -8.25 1.25
N ARG A 37 9.78 -9.39 0.81
CA ARG A 37 10.24 -10.72 1.26
C ARG A 37 11.66 -11.02 0.77
N GLU A 38 11.99 -10.65 -0.45
CA GLU A 38 13.37 -10.76 -0.97
C GLU A 38 14.34 -9.88 -0.16
N ILE A 39 13.98 -8.61 0.07
CA ILE A 39 14.75 -7.70 0.94
C ILE A 39 14.91 -8.30 2.35
N SER A 40 13.87 -8.94 2.88
CA SER A 40 13.91 -9.56 4.21
C SER A 40 14.96 -10.67 4.30
N LYS A 41 15.10 -11.50 3.25
CA LYS A 41 16.11 -12.56 3.19
C LYS A 41 17.52 -11.96 3.24
N ILE A 42 17.80 -11.00 2.36
CA ILE A 42 19.09 -10.31 2.31
C ILE A 42 19.44 -9.68 3.67
N LYS A 43 18.48 -8.98 4.28
CA LYS A 43 18.71 -8.35 5.59
C LYS A 43 18.98 -9.37 6.69
N LYS A 44 18.27 -10.51 6.69
CA LYS A 44 18.48 -11.59 7.66
C LYS A 44 19.87 -12.19 7.50
N ASP A 45 20.25 -12.53 6.28
CA ASP A 45 21.53 -13.18 5.95
C ASP A 45 22.73 -12.28 6.29
N GLN A 46 22.57 -10.96 6.16
CA GLN A 46 23.62 -9.96 6.42
C GLN A 46 23.48 -9.25 7.77
N ASN A 47 22.57 -9.69 8.65
CA ASN A 47 22.27 -9.05 9.93
C ASN A 47 22.00 -7.52 9.85
N ILE A 48 21.33 -7.09 8.79
CA ILE A 48 20.94 -5.69 8.58
C ILE A 48 19.64 -5.40 9.33
N ARG A 49 19.59 -4.27 10.03
CA ARG A 49 18.39 -3.82 10.76
C ARG A 49 17.19 -3.63 9.82
N ILE A 50 16.02 -4.14 10.24
CA ILE A 50 14.76 -3.98 9.49
C ILE A 50 14.38 -2.51 9.34
N ILE A 51 14.33 -1.78 10.47
CA ILE A 51 13.92 -0.38 10.53
C ILE A 51 15.06 0.51 10.03
N ASN A 52 14.77 1.31 9.00
CA ASN A 52 15.69 2.31 8.47
C ASN A 52 14.94 3.63 8.28
N ARG A 53 15.02 4.51 9.28
CA ARG A 53 14.29 5.79 9.32
C ARG A 53 14.62 6.69 8.13
N LYS A 54 15.88 6.69 7.66
CA LYS A 54 16.29 7.48 6.49
C LYS A 54 15.55 6.99 5.25
N ARG A 55 15.59 5.68 4.98
CA ARG A 55 14.90 5.08 3.84
C ARG A 55 13.38 5.28 3.90
N GLU A 56 12.77 5.10 5.08
CA GLU A 56 11.34 5.31 5.28
C GLU A 56 10.92 6.76 5.00
N LYS A 57 11.73 7.72 5.46
CA LYS A 57 11.53 9.15 5.18
C LYS A 57 11.61 9.44 3.68
N GLU A 58 12.62 8.93 2.98
CA GLU A 58 12.77 9.08 1.53
C GLU A 58 11.56 8.54 0.75
N VAL A 59 10.96 7.42 1.18
CA VAL A 59 9.74 6.88 0.53
C VAL A 59 8.54 7.81 0.75
N ILE A 60 8.38 8.33 1.98
CA ILE A 60 7.26 9.21 2.34
C ILE A 60 7.39 10.59 1.66
N GLU A 61 8.60 11.08 1.46
CA GLU A 61 8.86 12.37 0.79
C GLU A 61 8.53 12.35 -0.70
N LYS A 62 8.46 11.17 -1.33
CA LYS A 62 7.97 11.01 -2.71
C LYS A 62 6.46 11.17 -2.86
N CYS A 63 5.71 11.20 -1.76
CA CYS A 63 4.27 11.41 -1.79
C CYS A 63 3.94 12.91 -1.86
N GLU A 64 3.02 13.27 -2.76
CA GLU A 64 2.67 14.65 -3.10
C GLU A 64 1.83 15.34 -2.02
N ASN A 65 0.99 14.56 -1.33
CA ASN A 65 0.01 15.11 -0.38
C ASN A 65 -0.15 14.23 0.87
N LEU A 66 -0.88 14.76 1.85
CA LEU A 66 -1.07 14.12 3.15
C LEU A 66 -1.79 12.77 3.04
N TYR A 67 -2.75 12.63 2.13
CA TYR A 67 -3.47 11.37 1.91
C TYR A 67 -2.51 10.26 1.46
N GLN A 68 -1.70 10.53 0.44
CA GLN A 68 -0.67 9.59 -0.04
C GLN A 68 0.35 9.26 1.06
N LYS A 69 0.82 10.26 1.81
CA LYS A 69 1.75 10.06 2.94
C LYS A 69 1.18 9.13 4.01
N ASN A 70 -0.11 9.29 4.35
CA ASN A 70 -0.77 8.45 5.35
C ASN A 70 -0.92 7.00 4.87
N ILE A 71 -1.30 6.79 3.61
CA ILE A 71 -1.35 5.45 3.01
C ILE A 71 0.04 4.82 3.01
N MET A 72 1.05 5.53 2.53
CA MET A 72 2.40 4.99 2.41
C MET A 72 3.00 4.61 3.78
N LYS A 73 2.72 5.37 4.83
CA LYS A 73 3.08 5.00 6.21
C LYS A 73 2.47 3.65 6.63
N LYS A 74 1.21 3.38 6.29
CA LYS A 74 0.56 2.09 6.56
C LYS A 74 1.20 0.97 5.74
N VAL A 75 1.48 1.20 4.46
CA VAL A 75 2.16 0.24 3.58
C VAL A 75 3.56 -0.11 4.10
N ILE A 76 4.33 0.88 4.56
CA ILE A 76 5.64 0.67 5.20
C ILE A 76 5.48 -0.15 6.49
N SER A 77 4.50 0.17 7.34
CA SER A 77 4.21 -0.58 8.57
C SER A 77 3.95 -2.07 8.29
N GLU A 78 3.12 -2.40 7.30
CA GLU A 78 2.87 -3.79 6.90
C GLU A 78 4.15 -4.47 6.38
N SER A 79 5.01 -3.72 5.67
CA SER A 79 6.31 -4.24 5.21
C SER A 79 7.24 -4.62 6.36
N VAL A 80 7.21 -3.84 7.44
CA VAL A 80 8.00 -4.12 8.65
C VAL A 80 7.45 -5.36 9.36
N LYS A 81 6.13 -5.53 9.43
CA LYS A 81 5.52 -6.74 10.00
C LYS A 81 5.93 -8.00 9.24
N ILE A 82 5.89 -7.98 7.90
CA ILE A 82 6.34 -9.10 7.06
C ILE A 82 7.80 -9.47 7.33
N GLN A 83 8.68 -8.47 7.37
CA GLN A 83 10.10 -8.69 7.66
C GLN A 83 10.32 -9.28 9.06
N LYS A 84 9.58 -8.81 10.07
CA LYS A 84 9.65 -9.32 11.44
C LYS A 84 9.13 -10.75 11.57
N ALA A 85 8.02 -11.08 10.90
CA ALA A 85 7.46 -12.43 10.91
C ALA A 85 8.40 -13.47 10.27
N SER A 86 9.36 -13.04 9.45
CA SER A 86 10.38 -13.91 8.84
C SER A 86 11.58 -14.18 9.77
N LEU A 87 11.62 -13.54 10.95
CA LEU A 87 12.64 -13.72 11.99
C LEU A 87 12.21 -14.67 13.12
N THR A 88 10.90 -14.83 13.35
CA THR A 88 10.30 -15.89 14.18
C THR A 88 10.22 -17.20 13.40
#